data_AF-A0A844U5Q5-F1
#
_entry.id   AF-A0A844U5Q5-F1
#
_cell.length_a   1.000
_cell.length_b   1.000
_cell.length_c   1.000
_cell.angle_alpha   90.00
_cell.angle_beta   90.00
_cell.angle_gamma   90.00
#
_symmetry.space_group_name_H-M   'P 1'
#
loop_
_entity.id
_entity.type
_entity.pdbx_description
1 polymer ?
#
loop_
_entity_poly.entity_id
_entity_poly.type
_entity_poly.pdbx_seq_one_letter_code
_entity_poly.pdbx_strand_id
1 'polypeptide(L)'
;MIKKIIFAVLFLMSFVLSAQEGSYSTQVEERLTSQIKPYSSKDLIPYYDKKSQKWGYMHRISKKKLSQPFIAFPIFFCPDLDLHVYQMTRNDFGLYGKIKGSYAGYDSRFFDQIAFLEPEIGVYNPMEYSHLIDTTIKGFRVNHLGELTGISPTLYDEVSKRAKVFTPFSYRDQFYAVIVKGDHAERNYAIIHQNGAVVEGFADSKEYPDILQKYSSQSDLWVVVGVDKERYRIKGLLSGKTISEVDTQIIHQLPELAYGIVSQDGEKGIWDFLTMQWVITPSKKNDFVSLYYSSSEEVDTFVNVEVIDADLVKENRDKVYLYILNSKNTFYDLSKKEYKPKGDRFF
;
A
#
# COMPACT_ATOMS: atom_id res chain seq x y z
N MET A 1 37.78 -68.28 4.14
CA MET A 1 37.95 -66.94 4.73
C MET A 1 37.68 -65.90 3.65
N ILE A 2 36.47 -65.34 3.61
CA ILE A 2 36.14 -64.17 2.79
C ILE A 2 35.40 -63.21 3.72
N LYS A 3 36.03 -62.09 4.03
CA LYS A 3 35.42 -60.95 4.73
C LYS A 3 34.39 -60.33 3.79
N LYS A 4 33.10 -60.39 4.13
CA LYS A 4 32.09 -59.52 3.55
C LYS A 4 31.91 -58.31 4.46
N ILE A 5 32.31 -57.14 3.95
CA ILE A 5 32.04 -55.83 4.54
C ILE A 5 30.54 -55.59 4.41
N ILE A 6 29.85 -55.45 5.53
CA ILE A 6 28.45 -54.99 5.57
C ILE A 6 28.49 -53.47 5.43
N PHE A 7 28.04 -52.98 4.28
CA PHE A 7 27.83 -51.56 4.01
C PHE A 7 26.42 -51.22 4.51
N ALA A 8 26.32 -50.53 5.64
CA ALA A 8 25.04 -50.00 6.13
C ALA A 8 24.77 -48.66 5.44
N VAL A 9 24.06 -48.71 4.31
CA VAL A 9 23.39 -47.55 3.72
C VAL A 9 22.16 -47.26 4.59
N LEU A 10 22.35 -46.42 5.62
CA LEU A 10 21.22 -45.84 6.34
C LEU A 10 20.66 -44.69 5.51
N PHE A 11 19.69 -45.08 4.67
CA PHE A 11 18.48 -44.35 4.33
C PHE A 11 18.57 -42.82 4.49
N LEU A 12 18.79 -42.14 3.36
CA LEU A 12 18.12 -40.89 3.04
C LEU A 12 16.60 -41.15 3.13
N MET A 13 16.05 -41.08 4.34
CA MET A 13 14.61 -40.91 4.52
C MET A 13 14.31 -39.46 4.13
N SER A 14 13.89 -39.32 2.88
CA SER A 14 13.03 -38.25 2.39
C SER A 14 11.99 -37.94 3.48
N PHE A 15 12.15 -36.81 4.17
CA PHE A 15 11.09 -36.23 4.98
C PHE A 15 9.99 -35.71 4.03
N VAL A 16 9.21 -36.64 3.47
CA VAL A 16 7.84 -36.35 3.05
C VAL A 16 7.04 -36.34 4.35
N LEU A 17 7.12 -35.23 5.08
CA LEU A 17 6.27 -34.97 6.22
C LEU A 17 4.89 -34.63 5.68
N SER A 18 3.98 -35.62 5.74
CA SER A 18 2.55 -35.36 5.77
C SER A 18 2.28 -34.43 6.96
N ALA A 19 2.13 -33.15 6.71
CA ALA A 19 1.85 -32.18 7.74
C ALA A 19 0.40 -32.33 8.20
N GLN A 20 0.20 -33.04 9.30
CA GLN A 20 -1.04 -33.01 10.08
C GLN A 20 -1.18 -31.64 10.76
N GLU A 21 -2.40 -31.11 10.88
CA GLU A 21 -2.77 -29.80 11.49
C GLU A 21 -2.06 -29.50 12.84
N GLY A 22 -1.63 -30.51 13.61
CA GLY A 22 -0.85 -30.32 14.84
C GLY A 22 0.62 -29.91 14.65
N SER A 23 1.16 -29.99 13.43
CA SER A 23 2.59 -29.80 13.11
C SER A 23 2.99 -28.32 13.03
N TYR A 24 2.16 -27.46 12.44
CA TYR A 24 2.57 -26.09 12.13
C TYR A 24 2.39 -25.12 13.29
N SER A 25 1.26 -25.20 14.00
CA SER A 25 1.02 -24.43 15.22
C SER A 25 2.10 -24.67 16.28
N THR A 26 2.47 -25.93 16.52
CA THR A 26 3.57 -26.32 17.41
C THR A 26 4.92 -25.76 16.94
N GLN A 27 5.24 -25.84 15.64
CA GLN A 27 6.47 -25.26 15.09
C GLN A 27 6.52 -23.74 15.23
N VAL A 28 5.39 -23.05 15.03
CA VAL A 28 5.26 -21.60 15.24
C VAL A 28 5.46 -21.25 16.71
N GLU A 29 4.93 -22.06 17.62
CA GLU A 29 5.10 -21.85 19.05
C GLU A 29 6.56 -21.97 19.49
N GLU A 30 7.23 -23.05 19.12
CA GLU A 30 8.62 -23.31 19.48
C GLU A 30 9.59 -22.29 18.83
N ARG A 31 9.35 -21.94 17.57
CA ARG A 31 10.29 -21.10 16.80
C ARG A 31 10.05 -19.61 16.93
N LEU A 32 8.85 -19.19 17.34
CA LEU A 32 8.46 -17.78 17.40
C LEU A 32 7.74 -17.41 18.70
N THR A 33 6.51 -17.90 18.92
CA THR A 33 5.62 -17.28 19.93
C THR A 33 6.17 -17.43 21.34
N SER A 34 6.76 -18.57 21.69
CA SER A 34 7.40 -18.80 23.00
C SER A 34 8.51 -17.79 23.31
N GLN A 35 9.26 -17.35 22.30
CA GLN A 35 10.42 -16.45 22.45
C GLN A 35 10.00 -14.98 22.52
N ILE A 36 8.88 -14.61 21.88
CA ILE A 36 8.34 -13.24 21.85
C ILE A 36 7.27 -12.97 22.92
N LYS A 37 6.70 -14.02 23.54
CA LYS A 37 5.62 -13.94 24.54
C LYS A 37 5.81 -12.89 25.65
N PRO A 38 7.03 -12.67 26.19
CA PRO A 38 7.25 -11.65 27.21
C PRO A 38 7.17 -10.19 26.73
N TYR A 39 7.09 -9.95 25.42
CA TYR A 39 7.16 -8.62 24.82
C TYR A 39 5.82 -8.21 24.23
N SER A 40 5.57 -6.91 24.14
CA SER A 40 4.41 -6.38 23.42
C SER A 40 4.60 -6.53 21.91
N SER A 41 3.54 -6.89 21.19
CA SER A 41 3.60 -7.12 19.73
C SER A 41 4.04 -5.87 18.96
N LYS A 42 3.62 -4.67 19.41
CA LYS A 42 4.06 -3.40 18.80
C LYS A 42 5.54 -3.08 19.00
N ASP A 43 6.19 -3.71 19.99
CA ASP A 43 7.62 -3.54 20.25
C ASP A 43 8.49 -4.59 19.53
N LEU A 44 7.89 -5.43 18.69
CA LEU A 44 8.60 -6.39 17.85
C LEU A 44 8.90 -5.76 16.48
N ILE A 45 10.17 -5.71 16.11
CA ILE A 45 10.63 -5.18 14.82
C ILE A 45 11.31 -6.30 14.04
N PRO A 46 10.98 -6.50 12.76
CA PRO A 46 11.72 -7.40 11.90
C PRO A 46 13.17 -6.92 11.72
N TYR A 47 14.13 -7.84 11.81
CA TYR A 47 15.52 -7.59 11.45
C TYR A 47 15.93 -8.54 10.32
N TYR A 48 16.70 -8.02 9.37
CA TYR A 48 17.20 -8.81 8.25
C TYR A 48 18.52 -9.51 8.58
N ASP A 49 18.62 -10.79 8.27
CA ASP A 49 19.86 -11.54 8.33
C ASP A 49 20.43 -11.80 6.93
N LYS A 50 21.60 -11.23 6.67
CA LYS A 50 22.25 -11.31 5.34
C LYS A 50 22.66 -12.73 4.94
N LYS A 51 22.91 -13.62 5.91
CA LYS A 51 23.37 -14.99 5.63
C LYS A 51 22.23 -15.87 5.14
N SER A 52 21.11 -15.85 5.84
CA SER A 52 19.90 -16.61 5.48
C SER A 52 19.01 -15.89 4.47
N GLN A 53 19.23 -14.59 4.23
CA GLN A 53 18.37 -13.73 3.41
C GLN A 53 16.92 -13.73 3.88
N LYS A 54 16.72 -13.83 5.20
CA LYS A 54 15.41 -13.90 5.85
C LYS A 54 15.33 -12.87 6.97
N TRP A 55 14.11 -12.63 7.45
CA TRP A 55 13.84 -11.79 8.59
C TRP A 55 13.45 -12.60 9.82
N GLY A 56 13.91 -12.14 10.98
CA GLY A 56 13.43 -12.57 12.30
C GLY A 56 12.98 -11.36 13.11
N TYR A 57 12.61 -11.54 14.38
CA TYR A 57 12.17 -10.44 15.23
C TYR A 57 13.21 -10.05 16.28
N MET A 58 13.29 -8.75 16.56
CA MET A 58 14.03 -8.20 17.68
C MET A 58 13.13 -7.29 18.51
N HIS A 59 13.51 -7.09 19.77
CA HIS A 59 12.84 -6.12 20.63
C HIS A 59 13.29 -4.69 20.29
N ARG A 60 12.35 -3.76 20.09
CA ARG A 60 12.58 -2.38 19.68
C ARG A 60 13.53 -1.60 20.60
N ILE A 61 13.33 -1.72 21.92
CA ILE A 61 14.07 -0.91 22.91
C ILE A 61 15.44 -1.53 23.20
N SER A 62 15.46 -2.82 23.59
CA SER A 62 16.71 -3.50 23.96
C SER A 62 17.56 -3.89 22.75
N LYS A 63 16.97 -3.93 21.55
CA LYS A 63 17.59 -4.40 20.30
C LYS A 63 18.04 -5.87 20.35
N LYS A 64 17.56 -6.65 21.33
CA LYS A 64 17.84 -8.08 21.49
C LYS A 64 17.12 -8.86 20.39
N LYS A 65 17.80 -9.79 19.72
CA LYS A 65 17.16 -10.74 18.81
C LYS A 65 16.29 -11.72 19.60
N LEU A 66 15.05 -11.90 19.15
CA LEU A 66 14.04 -12.71 19.82
C LEU A 66 13.61 -13.93 19.02
N SER A 67 13.86 -13.97 17.71
CA SER A 67 13.60 -15.16 16.91
C SER A 67 14.72 -15.39 15.90
N GLN A 68 14.93 -16.64 15.49
CA GLN A 68 15.72 -16.92 14.30
C GLN A 68 15.03 -16.33 13.05
N PRO A 69 15.77 -16.03 11.96
CA PRO A 69 15.18 -15.60 10.71
C PRO A 69 14.38 -16.72 10.02
N PHE A 70 13.14 -16.45 9.63
CA PHE A 70 12.23 -17.47 9.07
C PHE A 70 11.32 -16.98 7.94
N ILE A 71 11.08 -15.67 7.81
CA ILE A 71 10.22 -15.08 6.75
C ILE A 71 11.05 -14.37 5.67
N ALA A 72 10.54 -14.35 4.44
CA ALA A 72 11.23 -13.75 3.29
C ALA A 72 11.12 -12.22 3.21
N PHE A 73 10.07 -11.66 3.80
CA PHE A 73 9.76 -10.23 3.78
C PHE A 73 9.55 -9.72 5.22
N PRO A 74 9.77 -8.43 5.49
CA PRO A 74 9.45 -7.87 6.80
C PRO A 74 7.93 -7.77 6.96
N ILE A 75 7.41 -8.37 8.02
CA ILE A 75 5.99 -8.31 8.38
C ILE A 75 5.92 -7.81 9.82
N PHE A 76 5.02 -6.87 10.10
CA PHE A 76 4.83 -6.31 11.44
C PHE A 76 3.50 -6.78 12.01
N PHE A 77 3.37 -6.71 13.34
CA PHE A 77 2.12 -6.94 14.04
C PHE A 77 1.23 -5.69 13.96
N CYS A 78 0.04 -5.83 13.37
CA CYS A 78 -0.93 -4.73 13.16
C CYS A 78 -2.41 -5.16 13.33
N PRO A 79 -2.90 -5.45 14.54
CA PRO A 79 -2.15 -5.80 15.74
C PRO A 79 -1.72 -7.28 15.74
N ASP A 80 -2.28 -8.05 14.82
CA ASP A 80 -1.98 -9.45 14.57
C ASP A 80 -0.88 -9.57 13.51
N LEU A 81 -0.23 -10.74 13.46
CA LEU A 81 0.74 -11.09 12.44
C LEU A 81 0.09 -12.05 11.44
N ASP A 82 -0.09 -11.55 10.22
CA ASP A 82 -0.58 -12.31 9.08
C ASP A 82 0.59 -12.92 8.31
N LEU A 83 0.63 -14.25 8.23
CA LEU A 83 1.65 -15.01 7.53
C LEU A 83 1.05 -15.70 6.31
N HIS A 84 1.56 -15.33 5.14
CA HIS A 84 1.32 -16.04 3.89
C HIS A 84 2.52 -16.94 3.61
N VAL A 85 2.38 -18.25 3.78
CA VAL A 85 3.43 -19.21 3.46
C VAL A 85 3.25 -19.63 2.00
N TYR A 86 3.96 -18.97 1.09
CA TYR A 86 4.10 -19.44 -0.29
C TYR A 86 5.08 -20.62 -0.32
N GLN A 87 4.59 -21.85 -0.51
CA GLN A 87 5.46 -22.98 -0.84
C GLN A 87 5.83 -22.92 -2.33
N MET A 88 7.13 -22.89 -2.63
CA MET A 88 7.68 -22.76 -3.99
C MET A 88 7.77 -24.11 -4.73
N THR A 89 6.72 -24.92 -4.71
CA THR A 89 6.60 -26.12 -5.56
C THR A 89 5.36 -26.03 -6.44
N ARG A 90 5.49 -26.54 -7.68
CA ARG A 90 4.71 -26.17 -8.88
C ARG A 90 3.19 -26.39 -8.84
N ASN A 91 2.62 -26.88 -7.74
CA ASN A 91 1.19 -27.17 -7.58
C ASN A 91 0.57 -26.64 -6.27
N ASP A 92 1.23 -25.75 -5.52
CA ASP A 92 0.84 -25.49 -4.13
C ASP A 92 -0.03 -24.25 -3.88
N PHE A 93 -1.08 -24.52 -3.10
CA PHE A 93 -2.01 -23.60 -2.46
C PHE A 93 -1.28 -22.68 -1.46
N GLY A 94 -1.73 -21.44 -1.35
CA GLY A 94 -1.26 -20.52 -0.32
C GLY A 94 -1.82 -20.91 1.05
N LEU A 95 -0.96 -21.29 1.98
CA LEU A 95 -1.34 -21.43 3.39
C LEU A 95 -1.35 -20.03 4.02
N TYR A 96 -2.50 -19.65 4.58
CA TYR A 96 -2.64 -18.45 5.38
C TYR A 96 -2.70 -18.84 6.86
N GLY A 97 -2.00 -18.08 7.68
CA GLY A 97 -2.03 -18.24 9.12
C GLY A 97 -1.92 -16.91 9.84
N LYS A 98 -2.72 -16.76 10.89
CA LYS A 98 -2.76 -15.56 11.73
C LYS A 98 -2.27 -15.89 13.13
N ILE A 99 -1.32 -15.09 13.62
CA ILE A 99 -0.86 -15.11 15.00
C ILE A 99 -1.38 -13.85 15.67
N LYS A 100 -2.18 -14.00 16.70
CA LYS A 100 -2.71 -12.85 17.44
C LYS A 100 -1.60 -12.04 18.10
N GLY A 101 -1.84 -10.75 18.31
CA GLY A 101 -0.92 -9.89 19.06
C GLY A 101 -0.78 -10.28 20.53
N SER A 102 0.04 -9.53 21.27
CA SER A 102 0.26 -9.75 22.71
C SER A 102 -1.01 -9.63 23.55
N TYR A 103 -2.01 -8.89 23.08
CA TYR A 103 -3.31 -8.71 23.75
C TYR A 103 -4.09 -10.02 23.92
N ALA A 104 -3.85 -11.02 23.06
CA ALA A 104 -4.45 -12.34 23.13
C ALA A 104 -3.40 -13.44 23.36
N GLY A 105 -2.26 -13.09 23.97
CA GLY A 105 -1.24 -14.05 24.37
C GLY A 105 -0.55 -14.79 23.22
N TYR A 106 -0.53 -14.20 22.02
CA TYR A 106 0.04 -14.80 20.80
C TYR A 106 -0.65 -16.08 20.33
N ASP A 107 -1.98 -16.16 20.48
CA ASP A 107 -2.79 -17.26 19.96
C ASP A 107 -2.59 -17.46 18.45
N SER A 108 -2.13 -18.65 18.05
CA SER A 108 -1.86 -19.02 16.67
C SER A 108 -2.77 -20.15 16.17
N ARG A 109 -3.91 -20.40 16.82
CA ARG A 109 -4.87 -21.46 16.42
C ARG A 109 -5.50 -21.24 15.04
N PHE A 110 -5.37 -20.04 14.45
CA PHE A 110 -5.84 -19.70 13.10
C PHE A 110 -4.81 -19.97 12.00
N PHE A 111 -3.65 -20.55 12.32
CA PHE A 111 -2.79 -21.16 11.31
C PHE A 111 -3.55 -22.35 10.70
N ASP A 112 -3.57 -22.49 9.36
CA ASP A 112 -4.15 -23.61 8.57
C ASP A 112 -5.47 -23.35 7.81
N GLN A 113 -5.96 -22.10 7.72
CA GLN A 113 -7.13 -21.81 6.87
C GLN A 113 -6.72 -21.48 5.43
N ILE A 114 -7.06 -22.35 4.49
CA ILE A 114 -6.94 -22.10 3.05
C ILE A 114 -8.15 -21.28 2.61
N ALA A 115 -7.93 -20.06 2.09
CA ALA A 115 -8.97 -19.28 1.44
C ALA A 115 -8.89 -19.49 -0.08
N PHE A 116 -9.96 -20.03 -0.67
CA PHE A 116 -10.16 -20.07 -2.11
C PHE A 116 -10.92 -18.81 -2.52
N LEU A 117 -10.29 -17.96 -3.33
CA LEU A 117 -11.00 -16.93 -4.08
C LEU A 117 -10.96 -17.39 -5.54
N GLU A 118 -12.08 -17.92 -6.03
CA GLU A 118 -12.28 -18.01 -7.47
C GLU A 118 -12.57 -16.59 -7.97
N PRO A 119 -11.76 -16.05 -8.90
CA PRO A 119 -12.15 -14.83 -9.57
C PRO A 119 -13.39 -15.13 -10.40
N GLU A 120 -14.51 -14.47 -10.10
CA GLU A 120 -15.61 -14.41 -11.04
C GLU A 120 -15.11 -13.79 -12.34
N ILE A 121 -15.20 -14.54 -13.44
CA ILE A 121 -14.95 -14.00 -14.78
C ILE A 121 -16.11 -13.04 -15.09
N GLY A 122 -15.93 -11.79 -14.71
CA GLY A 122 -16.80 -10.71 -15.13
C GLY A 122 -16.71 -10.56 -16.65
N VAL A 123 -17.85 -10.66 -17.33
CA VAL A 123 -17.95 -10.28 -18.74
C VAL A 123 -17.85 -8.75 -18.79
N TYR A 124 -16.71 -8.23 -19.23
CA TYR A 124 -16.56 -6.80 -19.52
C TYR A 124 -17.48 -6.46 -20.68
N ASN A 125 -18.63 -5.87 -20.38
CA ASN A 125 -19.53 -5.33 -21.39
C ASN A 125 -19.11 -3.87 -21.64
N PRO A 126 -18.68 -3.49 -22.86
CA PRO A 126 -18.35 -2.10 -23.14
C PRO A 126 -19.60 -1.25 -22.96
N MET A 127 -19.53 -0.29 -22.03
CA MET A 127 -20.63 0.60 -21.71
C MET A 127 -20.86 1.58 -22.87
N GLU A 128 -22.04 1.54 -23.48
CA GLU A 128 -22.45 2.44 -24.58
C GLU A 128 -23.10 3.71 -24.01
N TYR A 129 -22.55 4.88 -24.35
CA TYR A 129 -22.96 6.17 -23.77
C TYR A 129 -23.85 7.02 -24.69
N SER A 130 -24.28 6.48 -25.83
CA SER A 130 -25.08 7.18 -26.85
C SER A 130 -26.38 7.79 -26.29
N HIS A 131 -27.03 7.07 -25.37
CA HIS A 131 -28.27 7.51 -24.72
C HIS A 131 -28.10 8.70 -23.75
N LEU A 132 -26.88 9.03 -23.35
CA LEU A 132 -26.58 10.17 -22.47
C LEU A 132 -26.30 11.46 -23.24
N ILE A 133 -26.26 11.45 -24.57
CA ILE A 133 -25.94 12.65 -25.35
C ILE A 133 -27.07 13.68 -25.18
N ASP A 134 -26.72 14.86 -24.68
CA ASP A 134 -27.66 15.98 -24.46
C ASP A 134 -27.09 17.24 -25.15
N THR A 135 -27.75 17.68 -26.22
CA THR A 135 -27.33 18.84 -27.02
C THR A 135 -27.58 20.18 -26.32
N THR A 136 -28.26 20.19 -25.17
CA THR A 136 -28.56 21.41 -24.40
C THR A 136 -27.47 21.76 -23.39
N ILE A 137 -26.51 20.86 -23.15
CA ILE A 137 -25.40 21.07 -22.20
C ILE A 137 -24.05 21.18 -22.90
N LYS A 138 -23.13 21.90 -22.27
CA LYS A 138 -21.76 22.12 -22.78
C LYS A 138 -20.71 21.22 -22.14
N GLY A 139 -20.99 20.65 -20.97
CA GLY A 139 -20.11 19.74 -20.25
C GLY A 139 -20.80 18.41 -19.98
N PHE A 140 -21.13 18.15 -18.72
CA PHE A 140 -21.77 16.92 -18.28
C PHE A 140 -22.79 17.18 -17.17
N ARG A 141 -23.73 16.25 -17.00
CA ARG A 141 -24.75 16.27 -15.94
C ARG A 141 -24.63 14.97 -15.15
N VAL A 142 -24.79 15.07 -13.84
CA VAL A 142 -24.86 13.92 -12.95
C VAL A 142 -26.14 13.95 -12.12
N ASN A 143 -26.56 12.80 -11.61
CA ASN A 143 -27.58 12.71 -10.58
C ASN A 143 -26.98 12.99 -9.18
N HIS A 144 -27.82 12.89 -8.14
CA HIS A 144 -27.42 13.09 -6.74
C HIS A 144 -26.39 12.06 -6.23
N LEU A 145 -26.23 10.92 -6.92
CA LEU A 145 -25.24 9.89 -6.63
C LEU A 145 -23.92 10.12 -7.39
N GLY A 146 -23.83 11.17 -8.21
CA GLY A 146 -22.65 11.46 -9.04
C GLY A 146 -22.57 10.65 -10.34
N GLU A 147 -23.61 9.86 -10.67
CA GLU A 147 -23.64 9.07 -11.90
C GLU A 147 -23.97 9.96 -13.10
N LEU A 148 -23.30 9.73 -14.24
CA LEU A 148 -23.55 10.48 -15.47
C LEU A 148 -24.99 10.29 -15.98
N THR A 149 -25.70 11.40 -16.16
CA THR A 149 -27.05 11.43 -16.77
C THR A 149 -27.11 12.25 -18.05
N GLY A 150 -26.00 12.88 -18.44
CA GLY A 150 -25.93 13.70 -19.63
C GLY A 150 -24.49 14.05 -19.99
N ILE A 151 -24.13 13.98 -21.27
CA ILE A 151 -22.85 14.46 -21.81
C ILE A 151 -23.08 15.36 -23.03
N SER A 152 -22.29 16.41 -23.15
CA SER A 152 -22.22 17.22 -24.37
C SER A 152 -21.80 16.33 -25.55
N PRO A 153 -22.34 16.54 -26.76
CA PRO A 153 -21.87 15.86 -27.97
C PRO A 153 -20.35 15.98 -28.19
N THR A 154 -19.73 17.09 -27.75
CA THR A 154 -18.28 17.29 -27.87
C THR A 154 -17.44 16.37 -26.98
N LEU A 155 -18.06 15.80 -25.96
CA LEU A 155 -17.45 14.85 -25.02
C LEU A 155 -17.85 13.40 -25.33
N TYR A 156 -18.35 13.13 -26.52
CA TYR A 156 -18.64 11.80 -27.02
C TYR A 156 -17.74 11.47 -28.21
N ASP A 157 -17.26 10.23 -28.27
CA ASP A 157 -16.55 9.69 -29.42
C ASP A 157 -17.48 8.76 -30.20
N GLU A 158 -17.90 9.23 -31.38
CA GLU A 158 -18.78 8.48 -32.27
C GLU A 158 -18.17 7.18 -32.81
N VAL A 159 -16.84 7.11 -32.94
CA VAL A 159 -16.15 5.94 -33.49
C VAL A 159 -16.07 4.85 -32.43
N SER A 160 -15.64 5.21 -31.23
CA SER A 160 -15.53 4.24 -30.12
C SER A 160 -16.82 4.04 -29.35
N LYS A 161 -17.87 4.83 -29.61
CA LYS A 161 -19.15 4.86 -28.90
C LYS A 161 -19.02 5.07 -27.39
N ARG A 162 -17.96 5.78 -26.99
CA ARG A 162 -17.60 6.02 -25.58
C ARG A 162 -17.67 7.50 -25.23
N ALA A 163 -17.99 7.78 -23.97
CA ALA A 163 -17.76 9.10 -23.42
C ALA A 163 -16.26 9.38 -23.35
N LYS A 164 -15.86 10.61 -23.68
CA LYS A 164 -14.52 11.17 -23.40
C LYS A 164 -14.41 11.68 -21.96
N VAL A 165 -15.44 11.44 -21.16
CA VAL A 165 -15.56 11.82 -19.74
C VAL A 165 -15.29 10.56 -18.92
N PHE A 166 -14.31 10.64 -18.02
CA PHE A 166 -14.07 9.61 -17.01
C PHE A 166 -14.98 9.84 -15.80
N THR A 167 -15.01 8.89 -14.87
CA THR A 167 -15.88 8.92 -13.68
C THR A 167 -15.90 10.30 -13.03
N PRO A 168 -17.07 10.99 -13.02
CA PRO A 168 -17.20 12.25 -12.32
C PRO A 168 -16.86 12.11 -10.84
N PHE A 169 -16.34 13.17 -10.26
CA PHE A 169 -16.04 13.20 -8.83
C PHE A 169 -16.56 14.49 -8.23
N SER A 170 -16.95 14.41 -6.95
CA SER A 170 -17.45 15.55 -6.20
C SER A 170 -16.38 16.09 -5.25
N TYR A 171 -16.39 17.40 -5.04
CA TYR A 171 -15.70 18.03 -3.92
C TYR A 171 -16.40 19.35 -3.57
N ARG A 172 -16.78 19.52 -2.30
CA ARG A 172 -17.51 20.69 -1.78
C ARG A 172 -18.74 21.05 -2.62
N ASP A 173 -19.61 20.06 -2.81
CA ASP A 173 -20.88 20.18 -3.54
C ASP A 173 -20.76 20.61 -5.02
N GLN A 174 -19.55 20.54 -5.58
CA GLN A 174 -19.31 20.75 -7.01
C GLN A 174 -18.83 19.44 -7.63
N PHE A 175 -19.37 19.13 -8.80
CA PHE A 175 -18.89 18.01 -9.60
C PHE A 175 -17.87 18.47 -10.64
N TYR A 176 -16.87 17.62 -10.81
CA TYR A 176 -15.81 17.73 -11.79
C TYR A 176 -15.71 16.42 -12.54
N ALA A 177 -15.05 16.46 -13.69
CA ALA A 177 -14.69 15.25 -14.41
C ALA A 177 -13.33 15.41 -15.06
N VAL A 178 -12.58 14.31 -15.14
CA VAL A 178 -11.44 14.20 -16.05
C VAL A 178 -11.99 13.91 -17.44
N ILE A 179 -11.48 14.61 -18.46
CA ILE A 179 -11.77 14.33 -19.86
C ILE A 179 -10.49 14.00 -20.62
N VAL A 180 -10.62 13.24 -21.70
CA VAL A 180 -9.57 13.08 -22.71
C VAL A 180 -9.84 13.99 -23.91
N LYS A 181 -8.80 14.72 -24.31
CA LYS A 181 -8.74 15.51 -25.55
C LYS A 181 -7.80 14.82 -26.53
N GLY A 182 -8.12 14.93 -27.82
CA GLY A 182 -7.31 14.37 -28.91
C GLY A 182 -7.59 12.89 -29.17
N ASP A 183 -6.95 12.38 -30.23
CA ASP A 183 -7.07 10.99 -30.68
C ASP A 183 -5.99 10.12 -30.02
N HIS A 184 -6.05 8.80 -30.24
CA HIS A 184 -5.22 7.79 -29.57
C HIS A 184 -3.71 8.08 -29.49
N ALA A 185 -3.13 8.84 -30.41
CA ALA A 185 -1.70 9.16 -30.44
C ALA A 185 -1.28 10.40 -29.61
N GLU A 186 -2.22 11.32 -29.33
CA GLU A 186 -1.94 12.60 -28.65
C GLU A 186 -2.99 12.90 -27.57
N ARG A 187 -3.29 11.89 -26.74
CA ARG A 187 -4.25 12.04 -25.65
C ARG A 187 -3.66 12.96 -24.58
N ASN A 188 -4.31 14.10 -24.38
CA ASN A 188 -4.09 14.93 -23.19
C ASN A 188 -5.35 14.89 -22.33
N TYR A 189 -5.19 15.06 -21.04
CA TYR A 189 -6.28 15.05 -20.07
C TYR A 189 -6.56 16.46 -19.57
N ALA A 190 -7.81 16.74 -19.24
CA ALA A 190 -8.17 17.97 -18.56
C ALA A 190 -9.19 17.71 -17.46
N ILE A 191 -9.19 18.54 -16.42
CA ILE A 191 -10.28 18.56 -15.45
C ILE A 191 -11.25 19.68 -15.84
N ILE A 192 -12.53 19.36 -15.90
CA ILE A 192 -13.60 20.31 -16.24
C ILE A 192 -14.65 20.39 -15.14
N HIS A 193 -15.29 21.55 -15.03
CA HIS A 193 -16.55 21.72 -14.29
C HIS A 193 -17.73 21.12 -15.08
N GLN A 194 -18.87 20.90 -14.41
CA GLN A 194 -20.11 20.41 -15.05
C GLN A 194 -20.55 21.24 -16.27
N ASN A 195 -20.33 22.55 -16.25
CA ASN A 195 -20.67 23.44 -17.36
C ASN A 195 -19.73 23.31 -18.57
N GLY A 196 -18.70 22.45 -18.49
CA GLY A 196 -17.70 22.22 -19.55
C GLY A 196 -16.50 23.14 -19.51
N ALA A 197 -16.45 24.11 -18.59
CA ALA A 197 -15.28 24.97 -18.43
C ALA A 197 -14.10 24.18 -17.85
N VAL A 198 -12.91 24.37 -18.41
CA VAL A 198 -11.67 23.76 -17.92
C VAL A 198 -11.27 24.41 -16.60
N VAL A 199 -10.91 23.59 -15.62
CA VAL A 199 -10.35 24.08 -14.35
C VAL A 199 -8.95 24.63 -14.62
N GLU A 200 -8.71 25.85 -14.14
CA GLU A 200 -7.44 26.54 -14.36
C GLU A 200 -6.25 25.72 -13.84
N GLY A 201 -5.18 25.62 -14.63
CA GLY A 201 -3.99 24.85 -14.27
C GLY A 201 -4.11 23.33 -14.48
N PHE A 202 -5.27 22.85 -14.92
CA PHE A 202 -5.57 21.45 -15.27
C PHE A 202 -5.94 21.29 -16.75
N ALA A 203 -5.46 22.18 -17.60
CA ALA A 203 -5.49 22.02 -19.04
C ALA A 203 -4.32 21.15 -19.48
N ASP A 204 -4.61 20.12 -20.28
CA ASP A 204 -3.64 19.42 -21.14
C ASP A 204 -2.54 18.62 -20.39
N SER A 205 -2.91 17.96 -19.29
CA SER A 205 -2.06 16.97 -18.61
C SER A 205 -1.70 15.83 -19.56
N LYS A 206 -0.42 15.43 -19.60
CA LYS A 206 0.05 14.33 -20.48
C LYS A 206 -0.33 12.94 -19.98
N GLU A 207 -0.51 12.83 -18.67
CA GLU A 207 -0.96 11.62 -18.00
C GLU A 207 -2.32 11.84 -17.34
N TYR A 208 -3.03 10.75 -17.05
CA TYR A 208 -4.30 10.81 -16.33
C TYR A 208 -4.07 11.45 -14.94
N PRO A 209 -4.76 12.56 -14.61
CA PRO A 209 -4.59 13.19 -13.30
C PRO A 209 -5.06 12.26 -12.18
N ASP A 210 -4.17 11.98 -11.23
CA ASP A 210 -4.49 11.11 -10.09
C ASP A 210 -4.95 11.95 -8.90
N ILE A 211 -6.15 11.66 -8.41
CA ILE A 211 -6.74 12.40 -7.30
C ILE A 211 -6.25 11.77 -6.01
N LEU A 212 -5.51 12.54 -5.21
CA LEU A 212 -5.04 12.05 -3.93
C LEU A 212 -6.21 11.87 -2.95
N GLN A 213 -5.98 10.98 -1.98
CA GLN A 213 -6.92 10.73 -0.90
C GLN A 213 -7.35 12.04 -0.22
N LYS A 214 -8.67 12.19 -0.03
CA LYS A 214 -9.26 13.38 0.58
C LYS A 214 -9.26 13.24 2.10
N TYR A 215 -8.84 14.28 2.82
CA TYR A 215 -8.94 14.34 4.28
C TYR A 215 -9.83 15.49 4.73
N SER A 216 -10.65 15.29 5.77
CA SER A 216 -11.67 16.24 6.25
C SER A 216 -11.10 17.60 6.68
N SER A 217 -9.83 17.63 7.13
CA SER A 217 -9.14 18.86 7.52
C SER A 217 -8.66 19.71 6.34
N GLN A 218 -8.68 19.17 5.11
CA GLN A 218 -8.14 19.85 3.95
C GLN A 218 -9.15 20.79 3.33
N SER A 219 -8.66 21.96 2.93
CA SER A 219 -9.48 22.95 2.23
C SER A 219 -9.45 22.82 0.71
N ASP A 220 -8.64 21.90 0.19
CA ASP A 220 -8.40 21.69 -1.23
C ASP A 220 -8.41 20.20 -1.58
N LEU A 221 -8.59 19.90 -2.85
CA LEU A 221 -8.43 18.57 -3.42
C LEU A 221 -7.09 18.50 -4.16
N TRP A 222 -6.18 17.65 -3.67
CA TRP A 222 -4.85 17.53 -4.26
C TRP A 222 -4.84 16.51 -5.39
N VAL A 223 -4.20 16.90 -6.49
CA VAL A 223 -4.16 16.11 -7.72
C VAL A 223 -2.73 16.03 -8.23
N VAL A 224 -2.28 14.83 -8.57
CA VAL A 224 -1.02 14.59 -9.29
C VAL A 224 -1.28 14.80 -10.78
N VAL A 225 -0.57 15.75 -11.39
CA VAL A 225 -0.67 16.06 -12.82
C VAL A 225 0.63 15.73 -13.53
N GLY A 226 0.53 15.10 -14.71
CA GLY A 226 1.67 14.79 -15.56
C GLY A 226 2.06 16.00 -16.42
N VAL A 227 3.28 16.48 -16.25
CA VAL A 227 3.89 17.54 -17.07
C VAL A 227 4.39 16.96 -18.39
N ASP A 228 5.03 15.79 -18.32
CA ASP A 228 5.38 14.91 -19.44
C ASP A 228 5.39 13.45 -18.98
N LYS A 229 5.87 12.53 -19.82
CA LYS A 229 5.79 11.07 -19.60
C LYS A 229 6.42 10.58 -18.29
N GLU A 230 7.31 11.37 -17.69
CA GLU A 230 8.05 10.94 -16.49
C GLU A 230 8.00 11.97 -15.36
N ARG A 231 7.55 13.20 -15.64
CA ARG A 231 7.51 14.27 -14.65
C ARG A 231 6.12 14.60 -14.18
N TYR A 232 5.95 14.68 -12.87
CA TYR A 232 4.68 14.93 -12.20
C TYR A 232 4.75 16.07 -11.21
N ARG A 233 3.61 16.69 -10.93
CA ARG A 233 3.45 17.76 -9.92
C ARG A 233 2.20 17.54 -9.11
N ILE A 234 2.19 18.01 -7.86
CA ILE A 234 0.98 18.02 -7.02
C ILE A 234 0.39 19.42 -7.01
N LYS A 235 -0.87 19.53 -7.44
CA LYS A 235 -1.63 20.79 -7.52
C LYS A 235 -2.93 20.71 -6.74
N GLY A 236 -3.32 21.80 -6.12
CA GLY A 236 -4.63 21.98 -5.51
C GLY A 236 -5.65 22.36 -6.57
N LEU A 237 -6.76 21.62 -6.64
CA LEU A 237 -7.83 21.83 -7.62
C LEU A 237 -8.50 23.19 -7.45
N LEU A 238 -8.77 23.59 -6.20
CA LEU A 238 -9.51 24.81 -5.88
C LEU A 238 -8.60 26.02 -5.73
N SER A 239 -7.45 25.87 -5.07
CA SER A 239 -6.54 27.00 -4.83
C SER A 239 -5.61 27.29 -6.00
N GLY A 240 -5.44 26.35 -6.93
CA GLY A 240 -4.41 26.41 -7.97
C GLY A 240 -2.97 26.31 -7.44
N LYS A 241 -2.79 26.11 -6.12
CA LYS A 241 -1.48 26.03 -5.49
C LYS A 241 -0.72 24.81 -5.98
N THR A 242 0.51 25.01 -6.44
CA THR A 242 1.45 23.93 -6.75
C THR A 242 2.37 23.71 -5.55
N ILE A 243 2.48 22.48 -5.07
CA ILE A 243 3.31 22.15 -3.89
C ILE A 243 4.80 22.22 -4.23
N SER A 244 5.13 21.87 -5.47
CA SER A 244 6.49 21.86 -5.98
C SER A 244 6.51 22.09 -7.48
N GLU A 245 7.41 22.98 -7.92
CA GLU A 245 7.70 23.19 -9.33
C GLU A 245 8.64 22.13 -9.92
N VAL A 246 9.30 21.35 -9.06
CA VAL A 246 10.14 20.22 -9.47
C VAL A 246 9.34 18.93 -9.53
N ASP A 247 9.86 17.99 -10.32
CA ASP A 247 9.29 16.66 -10.49
C ASP A 247 9.06 15.96 -9.14
N THR A 248 7.88 15.39 -8.96
CA THR A 248 7.41 14.80 -7.70
C THR A 248 6.81 13.43 -7.95
N GLN A 249 7.35 12.38 -7.33
CA GLN A 249 6.84 11.01 -7.44
C GLN A 249 6.45 10.47 -6.07
N ILE A 250 5.23 9.94 -5.93
CA ILE A 250 4.80 9.20 -4.75
C ILE A 250 5.27 7.74 -4.91
N ILE A 251 6.14 7.29 -4.01
CA ILE A 251 6.76 5.95 -4.07
C ILE A 251 5.95 4.93 -3.29
N HIS A 252 5.46 5.31 -2.11
CA HIS A 252 4.66 4.48 -1.23
C HIS A 252 3.85 5.37 -0.29
N GLN A 253 2.63 4.98 0.03
CA GLN A 253 1.73 5.70 0.93
C GLN A 253 1.06 4.72 1.91
N LEU A 254 0.87 5.18 3.14
CA LEU A 254 0.02 4.57 4.16
C LEU A 254 -1.17 5.50 4.41
N PRO A 255 -2.32 5.33 3.72
CA PRO A 255 -3.48 6.20 3.87
C PRO A 255 -3.99 6.29 5.31
N GLU A 256 -3.88 5.21 6.08
CA GLU A 256 -4.33 5.08 7.47
C GLU A 256 -3.62 6.07 8.39
N LEU A 257 -2.39 6.44 8.03
CA LEU A 257 -1.52 7.35 8.77
C LEU A 257 -1.28 8.66 8.00
N ALA A 258 -1.79 8.78 6.78
CA ALA A 258 -1.53 9.86 5.83
C ALA A 258 -0.04 10.19 5.66
N TYR A 259 0.84 9.18 5.74
CA TYR A 259 2.27 9.35 5.47
C TYR A 259 2.67 8.66 4.18
N GLY A 260 3.67 9.19 3.48
CA GLY A 260 4.26 8.51 2.33
C GLY A 260 5.69 8.88 2.07
N ILE A 261 6.34 8.04 1.27
CA ILE A 261 7.65 8.33 0.69
C ILE A 261 7.40 9.06 -0.62
N VAL A 262 7.91 10.28 -0.70
CA VAL A 262 7.80 11.12 -1.89
C VAL A 262 9.21 11.48 -2.36
N SER A 263 9.44 11.32 -3.65
CA SER A 263 10.64 11.77 -4.34
C SER A 263 10.42 13.17 -4.91
N GLN A 264 11.38 14.08 -4.72
CA GLN A 264 11.47 15.34 -5.45
C GLN A 264 12.83 15.43 -6.12
N ASP A 265 12.85 15.59 -7.45
CA ASP A 265 14.08 15.63 -8.27
C ASP A 265 15.02 14.44 -7.97
N GLY A 266 14.43 13.26 -7.80
CA GLY A 266 15.14 12.01 -7.47
C GLY A 266 15.54 11.84 -5.99
N GLU A 267 15.33 12.85 -5.15
CA GLU A 267 15.63 12.80 -3.72
C GLU A 267 14.39 12.41 -2.90
N LYS A 268 14.52 11.44 -2.00
CA LYS A 268 13.37 10.90 -1.25
C LYS A 268 13.21 11.57 0.11
N GLY A 269 11.99 11.82 0.53
CA GLY A 269 11.63 12.30 1.87
C GLY A 269 10.37 11.60 2.39
N ILE A 270 9.94 11.96 3.60
CA ILE A 270 8.65 11.55 4.17
C ILE A 270 7.69 12.74 4.15
N TRP A 271 6.61 12.58 3.42
CA TRP A 271 5.54 13.55 3.27
C TRP A 271 4.37 13.21 4.19
N ASP A 272 3.80 14.23 4.84
CA ASP A 272 2.53 14.15 5.53
C ASP A 272 1.43 14.64 4.59
N PHE A 273 0.61 13.72 4.08
CA PHE A 273 -0.53 14.03 3.20
C PHE A 273 -1.70 14.68 3.95
N LEU A 274 -1.76 14.62 5.27
CA LEU A 274 -2.79 15.31 6.03
C LEU A 274 -2.51 16.82 6.07
N THR A 275 -1.26 17.18 6.37
CA THR A 275 -0.82 18.58 6.53
C THR A 275 -0.19 19.19 5.28
N MET A 276 0.15 18.36 4.30
CA MET A 276 0.89 18.71 3.08
C MET A 276 2.25 19.36 3.39
N GLN A 277 3.00 18.73 4.30
CA GLN A 277 4.32 19.18 4.73
C GLN A 277 5.34 18.04 4.79
N TRP A 278 6.62 18.39 4.69
CA TRP A 278 7.71 17.46 4.91
C TRP A 278 7.86 17.11 6.39
N VAL A 279 7.74 15.84 6.73
CA VAL A 279 8.17 15.29 8.03
C VAL A 279 9.68 15.06 8.00
N ILE A 280 10.17 14.52 6.88
CA ILE A 280 11.58 14.39 6.58
C ILE A 280 11.80 14.96 5.19
N THR A 281 12.61 16.02 5.09
CA THR A 281 12.90 16.65 3.80
C THR A 281 13.66 15.70 2.85
N PRO A 282 13.44 15.82 1.53
CA PRO A 282 14.23 15.15 0.50
C PRO A 282 15.74 15.34 0.71
N SER A 283 16.49 14.27 0.46
CA SER A 283 17.95 14.29 0.51
C SER A 283 18.53 13.07 -0.18
N LYS A 284 19.67 13.20 -0.87
CA LYS A 284 20.44 12.06 -1.44
C LYS A 284 20.84 11.00 -0.41
N LYS A 285 20.87 11.36 0.88
CA LYS A 285 21.19 10.42 1.97
C LYS A 285 20.01 9.53 2.35
N ASN A 286 18.79 9.90 1.97
CA ASN A 286 17.58 9.16 2.28
C ASN A 286 17.40 8.04 1.24
N ASP A 287 17.81 6.81 1.58
CA ASP A 287 17.68 5.62 0.72
C ASP A 287 16.39 4.84 1.00
N PHE A 288 15.28 5.58 1.13
CA PHE A 288 13.99 5.08 1.59
C PHE A 288 13.35 4.17 0.55
N VAL A 289 12.80 3.05 1.00
CA VAL A 289 12.20 2.01 0.14
C VAL A 289 10.71 1.84 0.42
N SER A 290 10.33 1.71 1.68
CA SER A 290 8.95 1.41 2.07
C SER A 290 8.66 1.89 3.50
N LEU A 291 7.38 2.11 3.80
CA LEU A 291 6.88 2.42 5.13
C LEU A 291 6.15 1.21 5.71
N TYR A 292 6.29 1.04 7.01
CA TYR A 292 5.59 0.05 7.80
C TYR A 292 5.17 0.69 9.10
N TYR A 293 4.24 0.05 9.80
CA TYR A 293 3.95 0.40 11.17
C TYR A 293 3.77 -0.87 12.00
N SER A 294 3.79 -0.73 13.32
CA SER A 294 3.33 -1.75 14.25
C SER A 294 2.29 -1.17 15.19
N SER A 295 1.35 -2.01 15.63
CA SER A 295 0.30 -1.64 16.56
C SER A 295 0.01 -2.77 17.55
N SER A 296 -0.50 -2.42 18.73
CA SER A 296 -1.09 -3.39 19.66
C SER A 296 -2.61 -3.44 19.55
N GLU A 297 -3.19 -2.51 18.79
CA GLU A 297 -4.63 -2.32 18.62
C GLU A 297 -4.96 -2.26 17.13
N GLU A 298 -6.22 -2.47 16.77
CA GLU A 298 -6.66 -2.31 15.38
C GLU A 298 -6.51 -0.85 14.94
N VAL A 299 -6.00 -0.69 13.73
CA VAL A 299 -5.86 0.60 13.05
C VAL A 299 -7.01 0.71 12.08
N ASP A 300 -7.73 1.82 12.13
CA ASP A 300 -8.87 2.04 11.25
C ASP A 300 -8.37 2.13 9.80
N THR A 301 -8.89 1.25 8.94
CA THR A 301 -8.56 1.22 7.51
C THR A 301 -9.66 1.89 6.69
N PHE A 302 -9.27 2.59 5.63
CA PHE A 302 -10.17 3.41 4.84
C PHE A 302 -10.45 2.75 3.49
N VAL A 303 -11.43 1.85 3.45
CA VAL A 303 -11.86 1.17 2.23
C VAL A 303 -13.14 1.83 1.72
N ASN A 304 -13.15 2.26 0.46
CA ASN A 304 -14.30 2.90 -0.20
C ASN A 304 -14.82 4.18 0.50
N VAL A 305 -13.94 4.90 1.21
CA VAL A 305 -14.28 6.16 1.88
C VAL A 305 -13.95 7.34 0.98
N GLU A 306 -14.94 8.21 0.69
CA GLU A 306 -14.73 9.40 -0.14
C GLU A 306 -13.84 10.44 0.54
N VAL A 307 -14.07 10.69 1.84
CA VAL A 307 -13.31 11.65 2.66
C VAL A 307 -12.92 10.99 3.97
N ILE A 308 -11.61 10.89 4.22
CA ILE A 308 -11.06 10.34 5.46
C ILE A 308 -11.15 11.39 6.56
N ASP A 309 -11.63 11.00 7.74
CA ASP A 309 -11.61 11.88 8.89
C ASP A 309 -10.19 12.10 9.42
N ALA A 310 -9.76 13.36 9.46
CA ALA A 310 -8.48 13.79 9.98
C ALA A 310 -8.27 13.39 11.45
N ASP A 311 -9.33 13.35 12.26
CA ASP A 311 -9.19 12.97 13.67
C ASP A 311 -8.94 11.47 13.83
N LEU A 312 -9.57 10.62 13.02
CA LEU A 312 -9.25 9.19 12.95
C LEU A 312 -7.79 8.93 12.53
N VAL A 313 -7.27 9.71 11.59
CA VAL A 313 -5.84 9.62 11.20
C VAL A 313 -4.92 9.97 12.37
N LYS A 314 -5.25 10.99 13.17
CA LYS A 314 -4.47 11.37 14.35
C LYS A 314 -4.53 10.28 15.42
N GLU A 315 -5.71 9.73 15.69
CA GLU A 315 -5.88 8.61 16.61
C GLU A 315 -5.08 7.38 16.16
N ASN A 316 -5.10 7.05 14.86
CA ASN A 316 -4.27 5.99 14.30
C ASN A 316 -2.77 6.25 14.52
N ARG A 317 -2.30 7.50 14.34
CA ARG A 317 -0.90 7.86 14.59
C ARG A 317 -0.50 7.66 16.06
N ASP A 318 -1.41 7.86 17.01
CA ASP A 318 -1.14 7.66 18.44
C ASP A 318 -1.07 6.16 18.83
N LYS A 319 -1.75 5.28 18.08
CA LYS A 319 -1.75 3.82 18.31
C LYS A 319 -0.47 3.14 17.84
N VAL A 320 0.25 3.73 16.88
CA VAL A 320 1.29 3.03 16.09
C VAL A 320 2.72 3.50 16.33
N TYR A 321 3.66 2.64 15.97
CA TYR A 321 5.04 3.05 15.68
C TYR A 321 5.30 2.95 14.18
N LEU A 322 5.67 4.07 13.56
CA LEU A 322 6.04 4.12 12.15
C LEU A 322 7.52 3.75 11.94
N TYR A 323 7.77 2.91 10.95
CA TYR A 323 9.10 2.50 10.52
C TYR A 323 9.29 2.76 9.04
N ILE A 324 10.47 3.23 8.70
CA ILE A 324 10.89 3.47 7.34
C ILE A 324 12.00 2.45 7.02
N LEU A 325 11.81 1.69 5.96
CA LEU A 325 12.76 0.70 5.45
C LEU A 325 13.75 1.38 4.50
N ASN A 326 15.03 1.05 4.60
CA ASN A 326 16.03 1.45 3.60
C ASN A 326 16.51 0.32 2.69
N SER A 327 17.30 0.69 1.69
CA SER A 327 17.97 -0.20 0.73
C SER A 327 18.88 -1.27 1.37
N LYS A 328 19.29 -1.06 2.62
CA LYS A 328 20.13 -1.98 3.39
C LYS A 328 19.33 -2.92 4.30
N ASN A 329 18.01 -2.99 4.10
CA ASN A 329 17.09 -3.80 4.90
C ASN A 329 17.17 -3.47 6.41
N THR A 330 17.27 -2.17 6.72
CA THR A 330 17.28 -1.66 8.09
C THR A 330 16.15 -0.66 8.29
N PHE A 331 15.54 -0.70 9.47
CA PHE A 331 14.48 0.21 9.86
C PHE A 331 14.99 1.42 10.63
N TYR A 332 14.35 2.55 10.44
CA TYR A 332 14.50 3.77 11.24
C TYR A 332 13.12 4.37 11.51
N ASP A 333 13.01 5.13 12.60
CA ASP A 333 11.81 5.92 12.87
C ASP A 333 11.92 7.31 12.22
N LEU A 334 10.89 8.13 12.43
CA LEU A 334 10.83 9.51 11.92
C LEU A 334 11.97 10.40 12.46
N SER A 335 12.55 10.08 13.62
CA SER A 335 13.74 10.77 14.16
C SER A 335 15.05 10.29 13.53
N LYS A 336 14.97 9.40 12.53
CA LYS A 336 16.09 8.72 11.86
C LYS A 336 16.91 7.85 12.81
N LYS A 337 16.35 7.43 13.95
CA LYS A 337 17.01 6.48 14.86
C LYS A 337 16.96 5.09 14.25
N GLU A 338 18.14 4.51 14.08
CA GLU A 338 18.30 3.21 13.44
C GLU A 338 18.05 2.02 14.40
N TYR A 339 17.27 1.05 13.92
CA TYR A 339 16.98 -0.21 14.58
C TYR A 339 17.84 -1.33 13.99
N LYS A 340 18.94 -1.64 14.67
CA LYS A 340 19.82 -2.76 14.37
C LYS A 340 19.93 -3.67 15.59
N PRO A 341 19.93 -5.00 15.42
CA PRO A 341 20.14 -5.91 16.54
C PRO A 341 21.46 -5.60 17.27
N LYS A 342 21.41 -5.55 18.60
CA LYS A 342 22.63 -5.68 19.42
C LYS A 342 23.08 -7.13 19.33
N GLY A 343 24.37 -7.31 19.05
CA GLY A 343 24.91 -8.64 18.82
C GLY A 343 24.70 -9.52 20.04
N ASP A 344 24.00 -10.63 19.85
CA ASP A 344 24.23 -11.87 20.55
C ASP A 344 24.08 -12.99 19.53
N ARG A 345 25.07 -13.89 19.50
CA ARG A 345 24.94 -15.17 18.80
C ARG A 345 23.80 -15.90 19.50
N PHE A 346 22.82 -16.37 18.74
CA PHE A 346 21.95 -17.42 19.27
C PHE A 346 22.86 -18.61 19.61
N PHE A 347 22.90 -18.98 20.88
CA PHE A 347 23.55 -20.20 21.33
C PHE A 347 22.58 -21.37 21.21
#